data_AF-A0A060BZY4-F1
#
_entry.id   AF-A0A060BZY4-F1
#
_cell.length_a   1.000
_cell.length_b   1.000
_cell.length_c   1.000
_cell.angle_alpha   90.00
_cell.angle_beta   90.00
_cell.angle_gamma   90.00
#
_symmetry.space_group_name_H-M   'P 1'
#
loop_
_entity.id
_entity.type
_entity.pdbx_description
1 polymer ?
#
loop_
_entity_poly.entity_id
_entity_poly.type
_entity_poly.pdbx_seq_one_letter_code
_entity_poly.pdbx_strand_id
1 'polypeptide(L)'
;VLTLKPASANTGIVFVRSFADSAPRKATVSWKSVQATDLATVLGDRSGALVSTVEHLLAAFSGLGVDNAIVEIDGPEVPILDGSAAQFVQAVDGAGLTTLNSRRKYLKVLKPVRVENGASFGELRPYDAGFRLEVEIDFAHAAIGRQRFAATMSPSVFRRELSAARTF
;
A
#
# COMPACT_ATOMS: atom_id res chain seq x y z
N VAL A 1 14.32 0.78 -12.56
CA VAL A 1 13.85 2.19 -12.36
C VAL A 1 12.38 2.18 -11.98
N LEU A 2 11.92 3.12 -11.13
CA LEU A 2 10.50 3.31 -10.80
C LEU A 2 10.07 4.74 -11.13
N THR A 3 8.95 4.89 -11.84
CA THR A 3 8.39 6.18 -12.24
C THR A 3 6.93 6.26 -11.84
N LEU A 4 6.55 7.35 -11.16
CA LEU A 4 5.16 7.65 -10.81
C LEU A 4 4.58 8.63 -11.81
N LYS A 5 3.44 8.28 -12.41
CA LYS A 5 2.73 9.16 -13.35
C LYS A 5 1.30 9.44 -12.87
N PRO A 6 0.80 10.67 -13.02
CA PRO A 6 -0.61 10.97 -12.83
C PRO A 6 -1.50 10.08 -13.69
N ALA A 7 -2.70 9.77 -13.19
CA ALA A 7 -3.69 9.03 -13.94
C ALA A 7 -5.06 9.72 -13.88
N SER A 8 -5.90 9.42 -14.88
CA SER A 8 -7.26 9.93 -14.95
C SER A 8 -8.14 9.43 -13.79
N ALA A 9 -9.25 10.12 -13.56
CA ALA A 9 -10.19 9.75 -12.51
C ALA A 9 -10.72 8.33 -12.72
N ASN A 10 -10.82 7.56 -11.63
CA ASN A 10 -11.28 6.17 -11.61
C ASN A 10 -10.34 5.17 -12.29
N THR A 11 -9.11 5.55 -12.64
CA THR A 11 -8.07 4.58 -13.06
C THR A 11 -7.64 3.68 -11.92
N GLY A 12 -7.63 4.19 -10.68
CA GLY A 12 -7.03 3.48 -9.56
C GLY A 12 -5.49 3.48 -9.65
N ILE A 13 -4.87 2.61 -8.86
CA ILE A 13 -3.43 2.36 -8.93
C ILE A 13 -3.16 1.21 -9.89
N VAL A 14 -2.33 1.47 -10.90
CA VAL A 14 -1.98 0.49 -11.94
C VAL A 14 -0.47 0.40 -12.06
N PHE A 15 0.08 -0.78 -11.83
CA PHE A 15 1.48 -1.07 -12.13
C PHE A 15 1.63 -1.39 -13.61
N VAL A 16 2.70 -0.89 -14.23
CA VAL A 16 3.09 -1.16 -15.61
C VAL A 16 4.53 -1.65 -15.58
N ARG A 17 4.70 -2.94 -15.81
CA ARG A 17 6.02 -3.57 -15.83
C ARG A 17 6.53 -3.68 -17.25
N SER A 18 7.72 -3.14 -17.48
CA SER A 18 8.44 -3.26 -18.75
C SER A 18 9.19 -4.60 -18.84
N PHE A 19 9.40 -5.07 -20.07
CA PHE A 19 10.18 -6.26 -20.39
C PHE A 19 11.10 -5.93 -21.57
N ALA A 20 12.28 -6.55 -21.63
CA ALA A 20 13.24 -6.32 -22.71
C ALA A 20 12.68 -6.74 -24.09
N ASP A 21 12.05 -7.91 -24.15
CA ASP A 21 11.63 -8.54 -25.40
C ASP A 21 10.11 -8.62 -25.59
N SER A 22 9.33 -7.87 -24.78
CA SER A 22 7.86 -7.91 -24.91
C SER A 22 7.20 -6.60 -24.47
N ALA A 23 5.96 -6.42 -24.93
CA ALA A 23 5.17 -5.25 -24.57
C ALA A 23 4.97 -5.14 -23.04
N PRO A 24 4.95 -3.92 -22.47
CA PRO A 24 4.68 -3.72 -21.06
C PRO A 24 3.33 -4.32 -20.66
N ARG A 25 3.29 -4.95 -19.48
CA ARG A 25 2.07 -5.57 -18.96
C ARG A 25 1.59 -4.81 -17.73
N LYS A 26 0.27 -4.79 -17.56
CA LYS A 26 -0.39 -4.04 -16.49
C LYS A 26 -0.82 -4.98 -15.36
N ALA A 27 -0.69 -4.52 -14.13
CA ALA A 27 -1.28 -5.14 -12.95
C ALA A 27 -2.08 -4.08 -12.19
N THR A 28 -3.41 -4.17 -12.24
CA THR A 28 -4.31 -3.30 -11.48
C THR A 28 -4.35 -3.76 -10.02
N VAL A 29 -4.23 -2.84 -9.09
CA VAL A 29 -4.28 -3.15 -7.65
C VAL A 29 -5.69 -3.59 -7.25
N SER A 30 -5.83 -4.84 -6.84
CA SER A 30 -7.06 -5.42 -6.32
C SER A 30 -6.73 -6.55 -5.35
N TRP A 31 -7.60 -6.79 -4.36
CA TRP A 31 -7.46 -7.96 -3.49
C TRP A 31 -7.51 -9.28 -4.30
N LYS A 32 -8.18 -9.29 -5.46
CA LYS A 32 -8.24 -10.45 -6.37
C LYS A 32 -6.95 -10.70 -7.13
N SER A 33 -6.07 -9.71 -7.23
CA SER A 33 -4.80 -9.82 -7.94
C SER A 33 -3.63 -10.15 -7.01
N VAL A 34 -3.86 -10.33 -5.71
CA VAL A 34 -2.82 -10.80 -4.79
C VAL A 34 -2.54 -12.28 -5.10
N GLN A 35 -1.30 -12.59 -5.49
CA GLN A 35 -0.88 -13.95 -5.86
C GLN A 35 -0.05 -14.62 -4.77
N ALA A 36 0.71 -13.86 -3.99
CA ALA A 36 1.53 -14.37 -2.89
C ALA A 36 1.68 -13.31 -1.79
N THR A 37 1.88 -13.80 -0.56
CA THR A 37 2.05 -12.98 0.64
C THR A 37 3.25 -13.43 1.49
N ASP A 38 4.02 -14.41 1.03
CA ASP A 38 5.24 -14.86 1.71
C ASP A 38 6.34 -13.84 1.48
N LEU A 39 6.89 -13.28 2.57
CA LEU A 39 7.94 -12.25 2.61
C LEU A 39 7.57 -10.88 2.00
N ALA A 40 6.68 -10.84 1.02
CA ALA A 40 6.18 -9.61 0.41
C ALA A 40 4.78 -9.81 -0.20
N THR A 41 4.10 -8.70 -0.52
CA THR A 41 2.87 -8.75 -1.33
C THR A 41 3.22 -8.78 -2.81
N VAL A 42 2.76 -9.81 -3.52
CA VAL A 42 2.90 -9.95 -4.98
C VAL A 42 1.56 -9.73 -5.65
N LEU A 43 1.49 -8.74 -6.54
CA LEU A 43 0.32 -8.45 -7.37
C LEU A 43 0.51 -8.94 -8.81
N GLY A 44 -0.59 -9.35 -9.42
CA GLY A 44 -0.66 -9.63 -10.85
C GLY A 44 -1.68 -10.71 -11.19
N ASP A 45 -1.61 -11.17 -12.42
CA ASP A 45 -2.27 -12.36 -12.94
C ASP A 45 -1.23 -13.41 -13.30
N ARG A 46 -1.59 -14.70 -13.24
CA ARG A 46 -0.66 -15.78 -13.59
C ARG A 46 -0.19 -15.72 -15.06
N SER A 47 -0.94 -15.01 -15.91
CA SER A 47 -0.63 -14.80 -17.33
C SER A 47 0.16 -13.52 -17.64
N GLY A 48 0.31 -12.58 -16.71
CA GLY A 48 0.82 -11.23 -17.00
C GLY A 48 2.03 -10.85 -16.15
N ALA A 49 2.07 -9.60 -15.67
CA ALA A 49 3.20 -9.09 -14.90
C ALA A 49 2.96 -9.30 -13.41
N LEU A 50 3.67 -10.27 -12.84
CA LEU A 50 3.87 -10.30 -11.40
C LEU A 50 4.76 -9.12 -10.99
N VAL A 51 4.31 -8.40 -9.97
CA VAL A 51 4.99 -7.27 -9.34
C VAL A 51 5.05 -7.53 -7.83
N SER A 52 6.25 -7.67 -7.31
CA SER A 52 6.51 -7.92 -5.89
C SER A 52 6.77 -6.64 -5.09
N THR A 53 6.65 -6.75 -3.77
CA THR A 53 7.10 -5.72 -2.81
C THR A 53 6.33 -4.40 -2.92
N VAL A 54 5.06 -4.47 -3.29
CA VAL A 54 4.21 -3.30 -3.57
C VAL A 54 3.77 -2.55 -2.31
N GLU A 55 3.81 -3.20 -1.15
CA GLU A 55 3.14 -2.80 0.08
C GLU A 55 3.60 -1.45 0.64
N HIS A 56 4.90 -1.13 0.61
CA HIS A 56 5.40 0.16 1.12
C HIS A 56 4.96 1.33 0.25
N LEU A 57 4.96 1.15 -1.08
CA LEU A 57 4.46 2.15 -2.01
C LEU A 57 2.94 2.34 -1.85
N LEU A 58 2.19 1.24 -1.73
CA LEU A 58 0.74 1.30 -1.51
C LEU A 58 0.38 1.92 -0.15
N ALA A 59 1.20 1.68 0.89
CA ALA A 59 1.06 2.35 2.18
C ALA A 59 1.26 3.87 2.03
N ALA A 60 2.27 4.31 1.29
CA ALA A 60 2.48 5.73 1.00
C ALA A 60 1.27 6.34 0.25
N PHE A 61 0.77 5.67 -0.80
CA PHE A 61 -0.39 6.15 -1.54
C PHE A 61 -1.65 6.24 -0.67
N SER A 62 -1.94 5.21 0.11
CA SER A 62 -3.07 5.20 1.05
C SER A 62 -2.94 6.31 2.10
N GLY A 63 -1.75 6.43 2.71
CA GLY A 63 -1.46 7.41 3.74
C GLY A 63 -1.55 8.86 3.25
N LEU A 64 -1.17 9.11 1.99
CA LEU A 64 -1.17 10.45 1.40
C LEU A 64 -2.47 10.79 0.64
N GLY A 65 -3.34 9.82 0.40
CA GLY A 65 -4.60 10.01 -0.31
C GLY A 65 -4.45 10.03 -1.84
N VAL A 66 -3.51 9.25 -2.39
CA VAL A 66 -3.36 9.04 -3.84
C VAL A 66 -4.37 7.99 -4.28
N ASP A 67 -5.35 8.40 -5.11
CA ASP A 67 -6.37 7.49 -5.63
C ASP A 67 -6.04 6.93 -7.02
N ASN A 68 -5.33 7.70 -7.84
CA ASN A 68 -5.08 7.37 -9.25
C ASN A 68 -3.62 7.63 -9.61
N ALA A 69 -2.89 6.59 -9.98
CA ALA A 69 -1.51 6.69 -10.44
C ALA A 69 -1.16 5.51 -11.35
N ILE A 70 -0.30 5.77 -12.34
CA ILE A 70 0.42 4.73 -13.07
C ILE A 70 1.80 4.59 -12.44
N VAL A 71 2.15 3.38 -12.03
CA VAL A 71 3.46 3.04 -11.46
C VAL A 71 4.23 2.23 -12.51
N GLU A 72 5.15 2.87 -13.21
CA GLU A 72 6.02 2.19 -14.15
C GLU A 72 7.22 1.62 -13.43
N ILE A 73 7.50 0.34 -13.64
CA ILE A 73 8.65 -0.34 -13.08
C ILE A 73 9.44 -1.06 -14.18
N ASP A 74 10.75 -0.92 -14.05
CA ASP A 74 11.74 -1.64 -14.84
C ASP A 74 12.39 -2.67 -13.90
N GLY A 75 11.74 -3.83 -13.82
CA GLY A 75 12.03 -4.92 -12.89
C GLY A 75 10.78 -5.71 -12.45
N PRO A 76 10.94 -6.88 -11.81
CA PRO A 76 9.83 -7.66 -11.28
C PRO A 76 9.30 -7.15 -9.93
N GLU A 77 9.96 -6.17 -9.30
CA GLU A 77 9.65 -5.71 -7.96
C GLU A 77 9.72 -4.20 -7.85
N VAL A 78 8.94 -3.66 -6.90
CA VAL A 78 9.10 -2.28 -6.46
C VAL A 78 10.41 -2.17 -5.67
N PRO A 79 11.25 -1.14 -5.90
CA PRO A 79 12.50 -0.97 -5.16
C PRO A 79 12.25 -0.89 -3.65
N ILE A 80 13.04 -1.64 -2.87
CA ILE A 80 12.92 -1.67 -1.41
C ILE A 80 13.36 -0.36 -0.74
N LEU A 81 14.20 0.42 -1.42
CA LEU A 81 14.76 1.68 -0.92
C LEU A 81 15.46 1.48 0.44
N ASP A 82 15.11 2.24 1.47
CA ASP A 82 15.61 2.07 2.84
C ASP A 82 14.81 1.05 3.67
N GLY A 83 13.85 0.36 3.05
CA GLY A 83 12.93 -0.57 3.71
C GLY A 83 11.72 0.09 4.35
N SER A 84 11.51 1.39 4.17
CA SER A 84 10.34 2.15 4.66
C SER A 84 9.52 2.76 3.51
N ALA A 85 8.51 3.56 3.86
CA ALA A 85 7.73 4.34 2.90
C ALA A 85 8.24 5.79 2.74
N ALA A 86 9.26 6.22 3.49
CA ALA A 86 9.65 7.62 3.61
C ALA A 86 10.09 8.23 2.27
N GLN A 87 10.86 7.49 1.49
CA GLN A 87 11.32 7.97 0.18
C GLN A 87 10.17 8.01 -0.85
N PHE A 88 9.16 7.14 -0.74
CA PHE A 88 7.95 7.24 -1.57
C PHE A 88 7.12 8.46 -1.20
N VAL A 89 7.00 8.76 0.10
CA VAL A 89 6.34 9.99 0.57
C VAL A 89 7.04 11.22 0.02
N GLN A 90 8.37 11.28 0.08
CA GLN A 90 9.15 12.39 -0.50
C GLN A 90 8.91 12.55 -2.00
N ALA A 91 8.85 11.44 -2.76
CA ALA A 91 8.57 11.48 -4.20
C ALA A 91 7.16 12.01 -4.50
N VAL A 92 6.14 11.59 -3.74
CA VAL A 92 4.77 12.09 -3.90
C VAL A 92 4.65 13.56 -3.48
N ASP A 93 5.27 13.95 -2.37
CA ASP A 93 5.26 15.34 -1.91
C ASP A 93 5.99 16.28 -2.89
N GLY A 94 7.09 15.81 -3.49
CA GLY A 94 7.81 16.55 -4.53
C GLY A 94 7.02 16.69 -5.84
N ALA A 95 6.19 15.70 -6.19
CA ALA A 95 5.33 15.76 -7.38
C ALA A 95 4.03 16.56 -7.14
N GLY A 96 3.54 16.57 -5.90
CA GLY A 96 2.26 17.17 -5.52
C GLY A 96 1.04 16.31 -5.86
N LEU A 97 -0.12 16.70 -5.32
CA LEU A 97 -1.41 16.06 -5.59
C LEU A 97 -2.33 16.99 -6.37
N THR A 98 -3.03 16.43 -7.35
CA THR A 98 -4.03 17.16 -8.14
C THR A 98 -5.43 16.63 -7.83
N THR A 99 -6.33 17.51 -7.40
CA THR A 99 -7.75 17.16 -7.24
C THR A 99 -8.41 17.00 -8.60
N LEU A 100 -9.08 15.88 -8.81
CA LEU A 100 -9.82 15.60 -10.04
C LEU A 100 -11.31 15.93 -9.84
N ASN A 101 -11.98 16.36 -10.90
CA ASN A 101 -13.43 16.61 -10.90
C ASN A 101 -14.23 15.29 -10.95
N SER A 102 -14.11 14.47 -9.91
CA SER A 102 -14.82 13.21 -9.75
C SER A 102 -15.02 12.93 -8.26
N ARG A 103 -16.12 12.23 -7.93
CA ARG A 103 -16.35 11.81 -6.54
C ARG A 103 -15.35 10.73 -6.14
N ARG A 104 -14.67 10.94 -5.02
CA ARG A 104 -13.84 9.92 -4.37
C ARG A 104 -14.73 8.86 -3.73
N LYS A 105 -14.42 7.58 -3.99
CA LYS A 105 -15.17 6.43 -3.46
C LYS A 105 -14.48 5.91 -2.20
N TYR A 106 -15.27 5.50 -1.22
CA TYR A 106 -14.79 4.94 0.04
C TYR A 106 -15.51 3.63 0.35
N LEU A 107 -14.81 2.70 1.01
CA LEU A 107 -15.42 1.50 1.57
C LEU A 107 -15.85 1.79 3.01
N LYS A 108 -17.16 1.76 3.28
CA LYS A 108 -17.71 1.92 4.63
C LYS A 108 -17.99 0.55 5.25
N VAL A 109 -17.36 0.28 6.39
CA VAL A 109 -17.64 -0.91 7.20
C VAL A 109 -18.95 -0.71 7.95
N LEU A 110 -19.96 -1.55 7.68
CA LEU A 110 -21.30 -1.43 8.28
C LEU A 110 -21.50 -2.34 9.49
N LYS A 111 -20.75 -3.44 9.57
CA LYS A 111 -20.80 -4.42 10.66
C LYS A 111 -19.40 -4.97 10.90
N PRO A 112 -19.09 -5.46 12.12
CA PRO A 112 -17.81 -6.11 12.37
C PRO A 112 -17.57 -7.31 11.45
N VAL A 113 -16.35 -7.42 10.93
CA VAL A 113 -15.87 -8.58 10.16
C VAL A 113 -14.51 -8.97 10.74
N ARG A 114 -14.38 -10.22 11.16
CA ARG A 114 -13.19 -10.74 11.82
C ARG A 114 -12.72 -12.03 11.15
N VAL A 115 -11.40 -12.15 10.98
CA VAL A 115 -10.73 -13.36 10.52
C VAL A 115 -9.65 -13.73 11.53
N GLU A 116 -9.46 -15.03 11.76
CA GLU A 116 -8.51 -15.55 12.73
C GLU A 116 -7.59 -16.58 12.07
N ASN A 117 -6.34 -16.63 12.52
CA ASN A 117 -5.36 -17.63 12.13
C ASN A 117 -4.44 -17.93 13.32
N GLY A 118 -4.66 -19.09 13.96
CA GLY A 118 -3.97 -19.44 15.21
C GLY A 118 -4.21 -18.40 16.29
N ALA A 119 -3.14 -17.82 16.83
CA ALA A 119 -3.19 -16.77 17.85
C ALA A 119 -3.40 -15.35 17.28
N SER A 120 -3.37 -15.18 15.95
CA SER A 120 -3.49 -13.89 15.29
C SER A 120 -4.91 -13.65 14.76
N PHE A 121 -5.31 -12.39 14.67
CA PHE A 121 -6.57 -12.00 14.02
C PHE A 121 -6.46 -10.67 13.28
N GLY A 122 -7.33 -10.47 12.31
CA GLY A 122 -7.62 -9.17 11.70
C GLY A 122 -9.10 -8.85 11.86
N GLU A 123 -9.44 -7.63 12.24
CA GLU A 123 -10.83 -7.20 12.44
C GLU A 123 -11.08 -5.82 11.83
N LEU A 124 -12.20 -5.70 11.10
CA LEU A 124 -12.77 -4.43 10.66
C LEU A 124 -14.01 -4.14 11.50
N ARG A 125 -14.13 -2.94 12.04
CA ARG A 125 -15.30 -2.48 12.82
C ARG A 125 -15.83 -1.16 12.26
N PRO A 126 -17.15 -0.89 12.35
CA PRO A 126 -17.69 0.41 12.01
C PRO A 126 -17.02 1.53 12.83
N TYR A 127 -16.59 2.58 12.14
CA TYR A 127 -15.96 3.75 12.76
C TYR A 127 -16.31 5.00 11.94
N ASP A 128 -17.13 5.89 12.50
CA ASP A 128 -17.66 7.04 11.74
C ASP A 128 -16.70 8.24 11.70
N ALA A 129 -15.65 8.26 12.53
CA ALA A 129 -14.67 9.34 12.56
C ALA A 129 -13.49 9.15 11.57
N GLY A 130 -13.64 8.27 10.56
CA GLY A 130 -12.69 8.09 9.46
C GLY A 130 -12.10 6.70 9.39
N PHE A 131 -10.77 6.60 9.24
CA PHE A 131 -10.04 5.33 9.24
C PHE A 131 -9.17 5.25 10.49
N ARG A 132 -9.46 4.32 11.39
CA ARG A 132 -8.65 4.05 12.58
C ARG A 132 -7.88 2.76 12.38
N LEU A 133 -6.57 2.83 12.56
CA LEU A 133 -5.67 1.69 12.48
C LEU A 133 -5.21 1.34 13.89
N GLU A 134 -5.40 0.08 14.27
CA GLU A 134 -4.86 -0.50 15.50
C GLU A 134 -4.07 -1.75 15.14
N VAL A 135 -2.81 -1.79 15.54
CA VAL A 135 -1.91 -2.92 15.30
C VAL A 135 -1.21 -3.26 16.60
N GLU A 136 -1.16 -4.54 16.92
CA GLU A 136 -0.39 -5.07 18.04
C GLU A 136 0.52 -6.17 17.51
N ILE A 137 1.77 -6.17 17.96
CA ILE A 137 2.74 -7.24 17.73
C ILE A 137 3.18 -7.81 19.08
N ASP A 138 3.52 -9.09 19.09
CA ASP A 138 4.02 -9.78 20.28
C ASP A 138 5.17 -10.73 19.87
N PHE A 139 6.40 -10.21 19.91
CA PHE A 139 7.60 -10.97 19.59
C PHE A 139 8.31 -11.41 20.87
N ALA A 140 8.70 -12.69 20.93
CA ALA A 140 9.50 -13.23 22.04
C ALA A 140 10.89 -12.58 22.17
N HIS A 141 11.38 -11.92 21.12
CA HIS A 141 12.68 -11.26 21.11
C HIS A 141 12.66 -9.98 21.95
N ALA A 142 13.51 -9.89 22.96
CA ALA A 142 13.51 -8.81 23.95
C ALA A 142 13.67 -7.38 23.36
N ALA A 143 14.35 -7.25 22.21
CA ALA A 143 14.49 -5.95 21.54
C ALA A 143 13.19 -5.44 20.87
N ILE A 144 12.20 -6.31 20.67
CA ILE A 144 10.92 -5.97 20.04
C ILE A 144 9.81 -6.09 21.10
N GLY A 145 9.67 -7.25 21.72
CA GLY A 145 8.65 -7.50 22.73
C GLY A 145 7.23 -7.30 22.20
N ARG A 146 6.33 -6.92 23.12
CA ARG A 146 4.95 -6.55 22.79
C ARG A 146 4.84 -5.06 22.56
N GLN A 147 4.32 -4.66 21.41
CA GLN A 147 4.13 -3.25 21.05
C GLN A 147 2.75 -3.04 20.46
N ARG A 148 2.21 -1.83 20.64
CA ARG A 148 0.90 -1.45 20.10
C ARG A 148 0.96 -0.06 19.48
N PHE A 149 0.35 0.07 18.31
CA PHE A 149 0.07 1.34 17.65
C PHE A 149 -1.45 1.50 17.49
N ALA A 150 -1.97 2.69 17.76
CA ALA A 150 -3.37 3.02 17.54
C ALA A 150 -3.54 4.49 17.20
N ALA A 151 -4.06 4.79 16.01
CA ALA A 151 -4.32 6.16 15.57
C ALA A 151 -5.48 6.26 14.59
N THR A 152 -6.18 7.39 14.61
CA THR A 152 -7.04 7.80 13.51
C THR A 152 -6.15 8.38 12.41
N MET A 153 -6.14 7.72 11.26
CA MET A 153 -5.23 7.99 10.17
C MET A 153 -5.56 9.29 9.44
N SER A 154 -4.51 10.02 9.13
CA SER A 154 -4.51 11.19 8.26
C SER A 154 -3.14 11.29 7.58
N PRO A 155 -2.98 12.09 6.52
CA PRO A 155 -1.68 12.28 5.89
C PRO A 155 -0.59 12.83 6.82
N SER A 156 -0.95 13.62 7.84
CA SER A 156 0.02 14.11 8.82
C SER A 156 0.45 13.01 9.80
N VAL A 157 -0.50 12.20 10.26
CA VAL A 157 -0.21 11.04 11.13
C VAL A 157 0.66 10.03 10.39
N PHE A 158 0.35 9.69 9.15
CA PHE A 158 1.15 8.74 8.37
C PHE A 158 2.60 9.20 8.20
N ARG A 159 2.82 10.47 7.81
CA ARG A 159 4.16 11.04 7.65
C ARG A 159 4.98 11.03 8.94
N ARG A 160 4.35 11.34 10.07
CA ARG A 160 5.06 11.50 11.34
C ARG A 160 5.32 10.17 12.04
N GLU A 161 4.32 9.29 12.06
CA GLU A 161 4.33 8.10 12.92
C GLU A 161 4.74 6.82 12.17
N LEU A 162 4.51 6.73 10.85
CA LEU A 162 4.59 5.47 10.13
C LEU A 162 5.58 5.46 8.96
N SER A 163 5.73 6.55 8.21
CA SER A 163 6.44 6.49 6.92
C SER A 163 7.92 6.10 7.06
N ALA A 164 8.58 6.44 8.17
CA ALA A 164 9.99 6.14 8.42
C ALA A 164 10.22 4.79 9.13
N ALA A 165 9.16 4.06 9.48
CA ALA A 165 9.31 2.72 10.06
C ALA A 165 9.79 1.75 8.97
N ARG A 166 10.97 1.17 9.17
CA ARG A 166 11.59 0.21 8.25
C ARG A 166 11.12 -1.20 8.57
N THR A 167 11.09 -2.06 7.55
CA THR A 167 10.97 -3.51 7.73
C THR A 167 12.14 -4.07 8.56
N PHE A 168 11.96 -5.25 9.15
CA PHE A 168 12.94 -5.97 9.97
C PHE A 168 12.83 -7.48 9.82
#